data_AF-A0AAW3DBC4-F1
#
_entry.id   AF-A0AAW3DBC4-F1
#
_cell.length_a   1.000
_cell.length_b   1.000
_cell.length_c   1.000
_cell.angle_alpha   90.00
_cell.angle_beta   90.00
_cell.angle_gamma   90.00
#
_symmetry.space_group_name_H-M   'P 1'
#
loop_
_entity.id
_entity.type
_entity.pdbx_description
1 polymer ?
#
loop_
_entity_poly.entity_id
_entity_poly.type
_entity_poly.pdbx_seq_one_letter_code
_entity_poly.pdbx_strand_id
1 'polypeptide(L)' 'MINRTEKEIMQNWINDEITLSIFCITYNLEKYIGEALDSMLMQETNFLLI' A
#
# COMPACT_ATOMS: atom_id res chain seq x y z
N MET A 1 8.84 -7.43 -3.60
CA MET A 1 8.32 -8.37 -2.60
C MET A 1 8.42 -7.75 -1.24
N ILE A 2 7.26 -7.37 -0.71
CA ILE A 2 7.13 -6.88 0.65
C ILE A 2 7.52 -8.00 1.63
N ASN A 3 8.47 -7.74 2.52
CA ASN A 3 8.93 -8.68 3.54
C ASN A 3 8.26 -8.39 4.90
N ARG A 4 6.99 -8.00 4.86
CA ARG A 4 6.17 -7.66 6.03
C ARG A 4 4.81 -8.32 5.87
N THR A 5 4.27 -8.81 6.97
CA THR A 5 2.89 -9.27 7.09
C THR A 5 1.94 -8.08 7.16
N GLU A 6 0.66 -8.30 6.84
CA GLU A 6 -0.42 -7.31 7.02
C GLU A 6 -0.41 -6.72 8.44
N LYS A 7 -0.27 -7.56 9.47
CA LYS A 7 -0.18 -7.13 10.86
C LYS A 7 0.96 -6.15 11.10
N GLU A 8 2.14 -6.42 10.56
CA GLU A 8 3.32 -5.54 10.69
C GLU A 8 3.17 -4.22 9.93
N ILE A 9 2.36 -4.19 8.87
CA ILE A 9 2.05 -2.96 8.11
C ILE A 9 1.06 -2.10 8.91
N MET A 10 0.01 -2.72 9.44
CA MET A 10 -1.10 -2.03 10.09
C MET A 10 -0.85 -1.66 11.55
N GLN A 11 0.18 -2.22 12.20
CA GLN A 11 0.42 -2.05 13.65
C GLN A 11 0.50 -0.60 14.15
N ASN A 12 0.86 0.35 13.28
CA ASN A 12 1.02 1.77 13.63
C ASN A 12 -0.08 2.66 13.02
N TRP A 13 -1.12 2.08 12.41
CA TRP A 13 -2.24 2.85 11.88
C TRP A 13 -3.12 3.36 13.02
N ILE A 14 -3.67 4.56 12.85
CA ILE A 14 -4.45 5.24 13.91
C ILE A 14 -5.78 4.51 14.15
N ASN A 15 -6.41 4.02 13.09
CA ASN A 15 -7.65 3.25 13.11
C ASN A 15 -7.77 2.41 11.82
N ASP A 16 -8.83 1.60 11.74
CA ASP A 16 -9.13 0.75 10.59
C ASP A 16 -10.01 1.45 9.52
N GLU A 17 -10.14 2.77 9.59
CA GLU A 17 -10.94 3.52 8.61
C GLU A 17 -10.18 3.65 7.28
N ILE A 18 -10.90 3.47 6.17
CA ILE A 18 -10.32 3.60 4.84
C ILE A 18 -9.94 5.07 4.60
N THR A 19 -8.65 5.36 4.68
CA THR A 19 -8.12 6.72 4.49
C THR A 19 -7.86 7.04 3.01
N LEU A 20 -7.56 6.02 2.19
CA LEU A 20 -7.20 6.19 0.79
C LEU A 20 -7.69 5.00 -0.04
N SER A 21 -8.19 5.28 -1.25
CA SER A 21 -8.44 4.28 -2.29
C SER A 21 -7.47 4.51 -3.45
N ILE A 22 -6.80 3.45 -3.92
CA ILE A 22 -5.81 3.52 -4.99
C ILE A 22 -6.37 2.85 -6.24
N PHE A 23 -6.38 3.59 -7.36
CA PHE A 23 -6.71 3.06 -8.68
C PHE A 23 -5.43 2.81 -9.48
N CYS A 24 -5.06 1.55 -9.70
CA CYS A 24 -3.91 1.18 -10.50
C CYS A 24 -4.30 0.96 -11.97
N ILE A 25 -4.24 2.03 -12.78
CA ILE A 25 -4.59 1.99 -14.21
C ILE A 25 -3.33 1.70 -15.01
N THR A 26 -3.26 0.53 -15.65
CA THR A 26 -2.03 0.04 -16.29
C THR A 26 -2.32 -0.69 -17.60
N TYR A 27 -1.30 -0.85 -18.44
CA TYR A 27 -1.35 -1.63 -19.68
C TYR A 27 -0.13 -2.57 -19.75
N ASN A 28 -0.37 -3.85 -20.05
CA ASN A 28 0.66 -4.89 -20.18
C ASN A 28 1.58 -5.04 -18.94
N LEU A 29 1.04 -4.83 -17.73
CA LEU A 29 1.79 -4.91 -16.46
C LEU A 29 1.76 -6.32 -15.82
N GLU A 30 1.31 -7.34 -16.53
CA GLU A 30 1.14 -8.71 -16.00
C GLU A 30 2.38 -9.21 -15.23
N LYS A 31 3.57 -8.94 -15.77
CA LYS A 31 4.85 -9.39 -15.20
C LYS A 31 5.26 -8.66 -13.92
N TYR A 32 4.68 -7.47 -13.67
CA TYR A 32 5.15 -6.54 -12.63
C TYR A 32 4.04 -6.05 -11.71
N ILE A 33 2.80 -6.53 -11.88
CA ILE A 33 1.67 -6.08 -11.07
C ILE A 33 1.89 -6.35 -9.57
N GLY A 34 2.50 -7.50 -9.22
CA GLY A 34 2.84 -7.81 -7.83
C GLY A 34 3.82 -6.80 -7.23
N GLU A 35 4.87 -6.45 -7.98
CA GLU A 35 5.88 -5.48 -7.52
C GLU A 35 5.31 -4.06 -7.43
N ALA A 36 4.39 -3.69 -8.33
CA ALA A 36 3.69 -2.42 -8.27
C ALA A 36 2.81 -2.32 -7.02
N LEU A 37 2.04 -3.37 -6.70
CA LEU A 37 1.22 -3.42 -5.48
C LEU A 37 2.08 -3.44 -4.22
N ASP A 38 3.17 -4.22 -4.21
CA ASP A 38 4.15 -4.21 -3.11
C ASP A 38 4.69 -2.80 -2.87
N SER A 39 5.01 -2.07 -3.95
CA SER A 39 5.56 -0.71 -3.86
C SER A 39 4.61 0.27 -3.20
N MET A 40 3.30 0.07 -3.33
CA MET A 40 2.27 0.89 -2.67
C MET A 40 2.18 0.55 -1.18
N LEU A 41 2.18 -0.74 -0.84
CA LEU A 41 2.09 -1.22 0.55
C LEU A 41 3.36 -0.96 1.37
N MET A 42 4.52 -0.83 0.74
CA MET A 42 5.79 -0.54 1.42
C MET A 42 5.96 0.93 1.84
N GLN A 43 5.13 1.85 1.33
CA GLN A 43 5.32 3.27 1.61
C GLN A 43 4.97 3.60 3.06
N GLU A 44 5.90 4.28 3.74
CA GLU A 44 5.65 4.92 5.01
C GLU A 44 5.43 6.41 4.73
N THR A 45 4.24 6.89 5.07
CA THR A 45 3.81 8.26 4.77
C THR A 45 3.41 8.96 6.05
N ASN A 46 3.62 10.27 6.09
CA ASN A 46 3.24 11.12 7.20
C ASN A 46 2.02 11.98 6.83
N PHE A 47 1.06 11.43 6.07
CA PHE A 47 -0.13 12.16 5.66
C PHE A 47 -0.78 12.78 6.91
N LEU A 48 -0.62 14.09 7.04
CA LEU A 48 -1.33 14.87 8.03
C LEU A 48 -2.80 14.78 7.64
N LEU A 49 -3.63 14.22 8.52
CA LEU A 49 -5.07 14.44 8.47
C LEU A 49 -5.27 15.96 8.54
N ILE A 50 -5.53 16.57 7.38
CA ILE A 50 -5.93 17.97 7.25
C ILE A 50 -7.44 18.04 7.43
#